data_AF-A0A520FKA5-F1
#
_entry.id   AF-A0A520FKA5-F1
#
_cell.length_a   1.000
_cell.length_b   1.000
_cell.length_c   1.000
_cell.angle_alpha   90.00
_cell.angle_beta   90.00
_cell.angle_gamma   90.00
#
_symmetry.space_group_name_H-M   'P 1'
#
loop_
_entity.id
_entity.type
_entity.pdbx_description
1 polymer ?
#
loop_
_entity_poly.entity_id
_entity_poly.type
_entity_poly.pdbx_seq_one_letter_code
_entity_poly.pdbx_strand_id
1 'polypeptide(L)'
;MTESIGEDLINFGSRWAPFGGPRDDDLLVEFGMTSRTYYNRLARALRVRPASEVGEDIHRTLLGLCYRQEPTSYDPARTTANPSPSQQLEA
;
A
#
# COMPACT_ATOMS: atom_id res chain seq x y z
N MET A 1 23.57 -4.11 1.94
CA MET A 1 22.60 -2.99 1.94
C MET A 1 21.24 -3.39 1.31
N THR A 2 20.83 -4.67 1.39
CA THR A 2 19.60 -5.18 0.74
C THR A 2 18.69 -5.92 1.73
N GLU A 3 19.05 -5.93 3.02
CA GLU A 3 18.40 -6.77 4.02
C GLU A 3 17.05 -6.22 4.53
N SER A 4 16.73 -4.95 4.33
CA SER A 4 15.58 -4.35 5.03
C SER A 4 14.37 -3.97 4.17
N ILE A 5 14.43 -4.12 2.84
CA ILE A 5 13.28 -3.71 2.00
C ILE A 5 12.03 -4.53 2.29
N GLY A 6 12.17 -5.81 2.65
CA GLY A 6 11.04 -6.65 3.05
C GLY A 6 10.38 -6.16 4.34
N GLU A 7 11.18 -5.70 5.30
CA GLU A 7 10.70 -5.19 6.59
C GLU A 7 10.03 -3.83 6.45
N ASP A 8 10.61 -2.93 5.64
CA ASP A 8 10.00 -1.65 5.31
C ASP A 8 8.64 -1.82 4.63
N LEU A 9 8.53 -2.77 3.67
CA LEU A 9 7.26 -3.07 3.02
C LEU A 9 6.20 -3.54 4.04
N ILE A 10 6.59 -4.42 4.97
CA ILE A 10 5.69 -4.95 6.01
C ILE A 10 5.31 -3.86 7.02
N ASN A 11 6.27 -3.06 7.48
CA ASN A 11 6.03 -1.97 8.43
C ASN A 11 5.08 -0.94 7.84
N PHE A 12 5.35 -0.52 6.60
CA PHE A 12 4.49 0.39 5.86
C PHE A 12 3.09 -0.20 5.71
N GLY A 13 2.97 -1.44 5.23
CA GLY A 13 1.67 -2.10 5.07
C GLY A 13 0.89 -2.20 6.37
N SER A 14 1.58 -2.41 7.50
CA SER A 14 0.96 -2.50 8.83
C SER A 14 0.43 -1.16 9.31
N ARG A 15 1.11 -0.04 9.00
CA ARG A 15 0.61 1.32 9.28
C ARG A 15 -0.68 1.61 8.50
N TRP A 16 -0.79 1.07 7.29
CA TRP A 16 -1.94 1.26 6.40
C TRP A 16 -3.02 0.18 6.53
N ALA A 17 -2.76 -0.90 7.28
CA ALA A 17 -3.71 -1.98 7.54
C ALA A 17 -5.08 -1.49 8.07
N PRO A 18 -5.18 -0.59 9.06
CA PRO A 18 -6.48 -0.11 9.55
C PRO A 18 -7.24 0.74 8.51
N PHE A 19 -6.55 1.29 7.51
CA PHE A 19 -7.14 2.11 6.44
C PHE A 19 -7.47 1.30 5.18
N GLY A 20 -7.19 -0.01 5.18
CA GLY A 20 -7.44 -0.88 4.03
C GLY A 20 -6.30 -0.95 3.01
N GLY A 21 -5.08 -0.52 3.39
CA GLY A 21 -3.87 -0.60 2.58
C GLY A 21 -3.39 0.75 2.03
N PRO A 22 -2.11 0.84 1.64
CA PRO A 22 -1.53 2.08 1.12
C PRO A 22 -2.07 2.41 -0.27
N ARG A 23 -2.15 3.71 -0.59
CA ARG A 23 -2.55 4.21 -1.91
C ARG A 23 -1.37 4.21 -2.87
N ASP A 24 -1.64 4.18 -4.18
CA ASP A 24 -0.59 4.16 -5.21
C ASP A 24 0.32 5.38 -5.16
N ASP A 25 -0.24 6.56 -4.86
CA ASP A 25 0.51 7.83 -4.74
C ASP A 25 1.52 7.77 -3.58
N ASP A 26 1.09 7.33 -2.40
CA ASP A 26 1.97 7.14 -1.24
C ASP A 26 3.08 6.11 -1.51
N LEU A 27 2.77 5.03 -2.25
CA LEU A 27 3.74 4.01 -2.64
C LEU A 27 4.77 4.52 -3.66
N LEU A 28 4.34 5.36 -4.60
CA LEU A 28 5.22 6.03 -5.54
C LEU A 28 6.13 7.06 -4.83
N VAL A 29 5.62 7.76 -3.82
CA VAL A 29 6.40 8.74 -3.05
C VAL A 29 7.43 8.08 -2.13
N GLU A 30 7.03 7.06 -1.36
CA GLU A 30 7.93 6.39 -0.39
C GLU A 30 8.89 5.42 -1.09
N PHE A 31 8.40 4.63 -2.03
CA PHE A 31 9.14 3.50 -2.59
C PHE A 31 9.44 3.61 -4.09
N GLY A 32 8.87 4.61 -4.78
CA GLY A 32 9.02 4.74 -6.23
C GLY A 32 8.38 3.57 -6.99
N MET A 33 7.39 2.87 -6.42
CA MET A 33 6.81 1.68 -7.04
C MET A 33 5.28 1.70 -7.04
N THR A 34 4.71 1.05 -8.05
CA THR A 34 3.26 0.88 -8.17
C THR A 34 2.73 -0.13 -7.15
N SER A 35 1.45 -0.01 -6.81
CA SER A 35 0.71 -0.93 -5.92
C SER A 35 0.93 -2.39 -6.30
N ARG A 36 0.87 -2.71 -7.59
CA ARG A 36 1.12 -4.07 -8.09
C ARG A 36 2.50 -4.59 -7.72
N THR A 37 3.53 -3.77 -7.88
CA THR A 37 4.91 -4.12 -7.55
C THR A 37 5.09 -4.25 -6.04
N TYR A 38 4.48 -3.34 -5.28
CA TYR A 38 4.47 -3.36 -3.83
C TYR A 38 3.84 -4.64 -3.28
N TYR A 39 2.60 -4.98 -3.66
CA TYR A 39 1.92 -6.17 -3.18
C TYR A 39 2.62 -7.47 -3.60
N ASN A 40 3.22 -7.52 -4.80
CA ASN A 40 4.02 -8.66 -5.23
C ASN A 40 5.27 -8.85 -4.35
N ARG A 41 5.98 -7.76 -4.04
CA ARG A 41 7.15 -7.77 -3.16
C ARG A 41 6.76 -8.06 -1.71
N LEU A 42 5.64 -7.51 -1.23
CA LEU A 42 5.08 -7.75 0.09
C LEU A 42 4.73 -9.23 0.26
N ALA A 43 4.01 -9.83 -0.70
CA ALA A 43 3.71 -11.27 -0.68
C ALA A 43 4.98 -12.13 -0.64
N ARG A 44 6.05 -11.71 -1.33
CA ARG A 44 7.34 -12.41 -1.27
C ARG A 44 8.04 -12.22 0.06
N ALA A 45 7.98 -11.03 0.66
CA ALA A 45 8.51 -10.76 1.99
C ALA A 45 7.80 -11.59 3.06
N LEU A 46 6.47 -11.68 3.00
CA LEU A 46 5.64 -12.51 3.88
C LEU A 46 5.89 -14.02 3.70
N ARG A 47 6.38 -14.46 2.54
CA ARG A 47 6.81 -15.86 2.35
C ARG A 47 8.18 -16.16 2.96
N VAL A 48 9.06 -15.19 2.98
CA VAL A 48 10.41 -15.32 3.54
C VAL A 48 10.39 -15.15 5.06
N ARG A 49 9.52 -14.29 5.57
CA ARG A 49 9.36 -14.01 7.01
C ARG A 49 8.10 -14.68 7.53
N PRO A 50 8.22 -15.70 8.40
CA PRO A 50 7.04 -16.38 8.95
C PRO A 50 6.21 -15.43 9.83
N ALA A 51 4.91 -15.71 9.92
CA ALA A 51 3.95 -14.96 10.72
C ALA A 51 4.37 -14.79 12.20
N SER A 52 5.18 -15.70 12.73
CA SER A 52 5.76 -15.62 14.07
C SER A 52 6.68 -14.42 14.30
N GLU A 53 7.33 -13.90 13.25
CA GLU A 53 8.19 -12.70 13.35
C GLU A 53 7.39 -11.40 13.20
N VAL A 54 6.32 -11.41 12.39
CA VAL A 54 5.53 -10.20 12.04
C VAL A 54 4.30 -10.03 12.94
N GLY A 55 3.83 -11.11 13.55
CA GLY A 55 2.55 -11.19 14.24
C GLY A 55 1.47 -11.79 13.33
N GLU A 56 0.79 -12.83 13.79
CA GLU A 56 -0.18 -13.60 12.98
C GLU A 56 -1.36 -12.76 12.48
N ASP A 57 -1.83 -11.82 13.29
CA ASP A 57 -2.96 -10.95 12.95
C ASP A 57 -2.62 -9.96 11.82
N ILE A 58 -1.45 -9.32 11.93
CA ILE A 58 -0.90 -8.43 10.92
C ILE A 58 -0.63 -9.23 9.64
N HIS A 59 0.02 -10.38 9.75
CA HIS A 59 0.34 -11.25 8.63
C HIS A 59 -0.91 -11.66 7.84
N ARG A 60 -1.97 -12.07 8.54
CA ARG A 60 -3.27 -12.40 7.92
C ARG A 60 -3.92 -11.19 7.26
N THR A 61 -3.85 -10.02 7.90
CA THR A 61 -4.42 -8.78 7.36
C THR A 61 -3.70 -8.37 6.07
N LEU A 62 -2.36 -8.37 6.06
CA LEU A 62 -1.56 -8.05 4.89
C LEU A 62 -1.78 -9.03 3.73
N LEU A 63 -1.89 -10.34 4.03
CA LEU A 63 -2.28 -11.33 3.03
C LEU A 63 -3.66 -11.02 2.44
N GLY A 64 -4.65 -10.68 3.27
CA GLY A 64 -5.99 -10.29 2.81
C GLY A 64 -5.97 -9.08 1.87
N LEU A 65 -5.10 -8.10 2.12
CA LEU A 65 -4.90 -6.96 1.23
C LEU A 65 -4.28 -7.37 -0.11
N CYS A 66 -3.29 -8.26 -0.11
CA CYS A 66 -2.70 -8.81 -1.33
C CYS A 66 -3.74 -9.52 -2.21
N TYR A 67 -4.66 -10.29 -1.61
CA TYR A 67 -5.73 -10.97 -2.35
C TYR A 67 -6.84 -10.02 -2.84
N ARG A 68 -7.10 -8.92 -2.13
CA ARG A 68 -8.12 -7.92 -2.52
C ARG A 68 -7.70 -7.09 -3.75
N GLN A 69 -6.41 -7.00 -4.05
CA GLN A 69 -5.87 -6.12 -5.09
C GLN A 69 -5.75 -6.80 -6.47
N GLU A 70 -6.28 -8.01 -6.63
CA GLU A 70 -6.56 -8.57 -7.96
C GLU A 70 -7.48 -7.62 -8.77
N PRO A 71 -7.26 -7.50 -10.09
CA PRO A 71 -6.76 -6.28 -10.71
C PRO A 71 -7.88 -5.38 -11.21
N THR A 72 -8.35 -4.43 -10.41
CA THR A 72 -9.03 -3.26 -10.99
C THR A 72 -7.99 -2.16 -11.21
N SER A 73 -7.47 -2.20 -12.45
CA SER A 73 -7.16 -1.07 -13.31
C SER A 73 -7.04 0.27 -12.58
N TYR A 74 -5.87 0.88 -12.69
CA TYR A 74 -5.69 2.33 -12.69
C TYR A 74 -6.95 3.02 -13.23
N ASP A 75 -7.75 3.59 -12.32
CA ASP A 75 -8.85 4.47 -12.65
C ASP A 75 -8.34 5.89 -12.38
N PRO A 76 -7.84 6.60 -13.41
CA PRO A 76 -7.36 7.96 -13.24
C PRO A 76 -8.48 8.92 -12.81
N ALA A 77 -9.75 8.51 -12.90
CA ALA A 77 -10.88 9.32 -12.50
C ALA A 77 -11.06 9.42 -10.97
N ARG A 78 -10.41 8.57 -10.16
CA ARG A 78 -10.46 8.67 -8.69
C ARG A 78 -9.35 9.53 -8.08
N THR A 79 -8.30 9.86 -8.83
CA THR A 79 -7.19 10.73 -8.39
C THR A 79 -7.46 12.22 -8.67
N THR A 80 -8.47 12.56 -9.47
CA THR A 80 -8.84 13.96 -9.73
C THR A 80 -9.86 14.54 -8.74
N ALA A 81 -10.13 13.88 -7.61
CA ALA A 81 -10.79 14.52 -6.46
C ALA A 81 -9.82 15.48 -5.74
N ASN A 82 -9.30 16.44 -6.51
CA ASN A 82 -8.82 17.71 -6.04
C ASN A 82 -10.07 18.50 -5.61
N PRO A 83 -10.28 18.85 -4.33
CA PRO A 83 -11.24 19.89 -4.01
C PRO A 83 -10.63 21.20 -4.51
N SER A 84 -10.98 21.63 -5.72
CA SER A 84 -10.63 22.96 -6.22
C SER A 84 -10.97 24.03 -5.18
N PRO A 85 -10.00 24.75 -4.58
CA PRO A 85 -10.29 25.96 -3.83
C PRO A 85 -10.35 27.11 -4.84
N SER A 86 -11.40 27.15 -5.65
CA SER A 86 -11.63 28.25 -6.61
C SER A 86 -13.06 28.79 -6.56
N GLN A 87 -13.80 28.49 -5.50
CA GLN A 87 -15.09 29.09 -5.20
C GLN A 87 -14.96 30.00 -3.97
N GLN A 88 -14.18 31.08 -4.08
CA GLN A 88 -14.29 32.29 -3.24
C GLN A 88 -13.61 33.47 -3.96
N LEU A 89 -14.24 33.95 -5.03
CA LEU A 89 -14.15 35.35 -5.44
C LEU A 89 -15.34 35.74 -6.33
N GLU A 90 -16.54 35.75 -5.75
CA GLU A 90 -17.72 36.52 -6.19
C GLU A 90 -18.55 36.68 -4.89
N ALA A 91 -18.92 37.84 -4.36
CA ALA A 91 -18.86 39.25 -4.73
C ALA A 91 -18.84 40.12 -3.46
#